data_AF-A0AAD9WKZ2-F1
#
_entry.id   AF-A0AAD9WKZ2-F1
#
_cell.length_a   1.000
_cell.length_b   1.000
_cell.length_c   1.000
_cell.angle_alpha   90.00
_cell.angle_beta   90.00
_cell.angle_gamma   90.00
#
_symmetry.space_group_name_H-M   'P 1'
#
loop_
_entity.id
_entity.type
_entity.pdbx_description
1 polymer ?
#
loop_
_entity_poly.entity_id
_entity_poly.type
_entity_poly.pdbx_seq_one_letter_code
_entity_poly.pdbx_strand_id
1 'polypeptide(L)'
;MASAICNSTNHLLNLLRSRIIPQVSSNPSMVLQISKATSLSAKNIACRNVRKTPPPLRASTEGVPIPTELIEDSKFVPLNADDATYGPPALLLLGFEVEEEVKLRQLLNDIDGEFLEVIFCTEDMIPSSLWEAMHTKQPSLEAVKIAQSLPRICFLSGLSGEEMMMIIDAFPETGLEPPAFAALVPNSADKPLQELIEEVMGDHEMLTGEQSKPM
;
A
#
# COMPACT_ATOMS: atom_id res chain seq x y z
N MET A 1 -29.56 -28.08 56.61
CA MET A 1 -28.18 -27.54 56.59
C MET A 1 -27.97 -26.87 55.25
N ALA A 2 -27.62 -25.57 55.29
CA ALA A 2 -27.13 -24.66 54.25
C ALA A 2 -27.69 -24.75 52.81
N SER A 3 -28.52 -23.76 52.47
CA SER A 3 -28.66 -23.19 51.13
C SER A 3 -27.74 -21.97 51.04
N ALA A 4 -27.08 -21.76 49.89
CA ALA A 4 -26.41 -20.50 49.57
C ALA A 4 -26.75 -20.09 48.14
N ILE A 5 -27.14 -18.83 48.03
CA ILE A 5 -27.78 -18.12 46.93
C ILE A 5 -26.70 -17.28 46.22
N CYS A 6 -26.67 -17.40 44.90
CA CYS A 6 -26.52 -16.37 43.85
C CYS A 6 -25.48 -15.20 43.91
N ASN A 7 -25.04 -14.87 42.69
CA ASN A 7 -24.84 -13.54 42.07
C ASN A 7 -23.45 -12.90 41.95
N SER A 8 -22.93 -12.99 40.72
CA SER A 8 -22.50 -11.91 39.80
C SER A 8 -22.63 -10.45 40.30
N THR A 9 -21.57 -9.65 40.15
CA THR A 9 -21.52 -8.48 39.23
C THR A 9 -20.18 -7.71 39.32
N ASN A 10 -19.71 -7.27 38.16
CA ASN A 10 -18.60 -6.34 37.93
C ASN A 10 -18.83 -4.97 38.61
N HIS A 11 -17.76 -4.24 38.99
CA HIS A 11 -17.55 -2.83 38.60
C HIS A 11 -16.32 -2.14 39.25
N LEU A 12 -15.73 -1.21 38.47
CA LEU A 12 -14.90 -0.02 38.80
C LEU A 12 -13.38 -0.23 38.92
N LEU A 13 -12.56 0.06 37.90
CA LEU A 13 -12.14 1.35 37.30
C LEU A 13 -11.49 2.36 38.26
N ASN A 14 -10.29 2.77 37.85
CA ASN A 14 -9.61 4.05 38.08
C ASN A 14 -9.09 4.39 39.48
N LEU A 15 -7.77 4.24 39.64
CA LEU A 15 -6.97 5.20 40.41
C LEU A 15 -5.87 5.78 39.53
N LEU A 16 -6.03 7.08 39.29
CA LEU A 16 -5.23 7.97 38.47
C LEU A 16 -3.88 8.31 39.10
N ARG A 17 -2.91 8.52 38.20
CA ARG A 17 -1.89 9.60 38.17
C ARG A 17 -0.95 9.74 39.38
N SER A 18 0.36 9.76 39.11
CA SER A 18 1.06 11.05 38.92
C SER A 18 2.51 10.96 38.41
N ARG A 19 2.77 11.82 37.40
CA ARG A 19 3.93 12.72 37.17
C ARG A 19 5.33 12.10 36.94
N ILE A 20 5.95 12.48 35.81
CA ILE A 20 7.22 13.26 35.72
C ILE A 20 7.49 13.61 34.23
N ILE A 21 7.58 14.91 33.91
CA ILE A 21 8.21 15.59 32.74
C ILE A 21 8.51 17.04 33.23
N PRO A 22 9.42 17.90 32.68
CA PRO A 22 10.53 17.77 31.68
C PRO A 22 11.90 18.37 32.14
N GLN A 23 12.96 18.21 31.33
CA GLN A 23 13.99 19.24 31.06
C GLN A 23 14.46 19.09 29.59
N VAL A 24 14.12 19.96 28.63
CA VAL A 24 14.76 21.22 28.19
C VAL A 24 16.29 21.12 27.99
N SER A 25 16.74 21.13 26.74
CA SER A 25 17.98 21.78 26.34
C SER A 25 17.84 22.38 24.94
N SER A 26 18.24 23.64 24.84
CA SER A 26 18.01 24.57 23.73
C SER A 26 18.98 24.37 22.56
N ASN A 27 18.48 24.67 21.36
CA ASN A 27 19.23 24.85 20.11
C ASN A 27 20.28 25.99 20.22
N PRO A 28 21.23 26.03 19.26
CA PRO A 28 21.16 27.15 18.33
C PRO A 28 21.33 26.77 16.85
N SER A 29 20.67 27.60 16.04
CA SER A 29 20.64 27.74 14.59
C SER A 29 22.00 27.96 13.91
N MET A 30 21.99 27.91 12.56
CA MET A 30 22.98 28.33 11.54
C MET A 30 23.54 27.12 10.75
N VAL A 31 23.61 27.03 9.42
CA VAL A 31 23.45 27.99 8.31
C VAL A 31 23.28 27.17 7.01
N LEU A 32 22.43 27.66 6.12
CA LEU A 32 22.31 27.26 4.71
C LEU A 32 23.61 27.56 3.95
N GLN A 33 24.24 26.57 3.32
CA GLN A 33 25.28 26.81 2.31
C GLN A 33 24.91 26.10 1.00
N ILE A 34 24.33 26.90 0.12
CA ILE A 34 24.35 26.73 -1.32
C ILE A 34 25.83 26.82 -1.76
N SER A 35 26.29 25.86 -2.56
CA SER A 35 27.51 26.01 -3.38
C SER A 35 27.23 25.34 -4.73
N LYS A 36 26.82 26.11 -5.74
CA LYS A 36 27.62 26.88 -6.71
C LYS A 36 28.00 26.03 -7.93
N ALA A 37 27.40 26.42 -9.05
CA ALA A 37 27.66 25.95 -10.39
C ALA A 37 29.14 26.03 -10.78
N THR A 38 29.61 25.04 -11.52
CA THR A 38 30.73 25.17 -12.45
C THR A 38 30.20 25.18 -13.88
N SER A 39 30.19 26.38 -14.46
CA SER A 39 30.16 26.64 -15.90
C SER A 39 31.55 26.52 -16.52
N LEU A 40 31.59 26.46 -17.87
CA LEU A 40 32.71 26.36 -18.83
C LEU A 40 33.10 24.91 -19.19
N SER A 41 33.31 24.52 -20.45
CA SER A 41 33.56 25.30 -21.67
C SER A 41 33.12 24.52 -22.91
N ALA A 42 32.51 25.23 -23.86
CA ALA A 42 32.35 24.77 -25.23
C ALA A 42 33.71 24.55 -25.92
N LYS A 43 33.77 23.59 -26.86
CA LYS A 43 34.38 23.80 -28.18
C LYS A 43 33.91 22.77 -29.20
N ASN A 44 33.32 23.32 -30.25
CA ASN A 44 32.84 22.71 -31.48
C ASN A 44 33.93 21.90 -32.20
N ILE A 45 33.55 20.74 -32.74
CA ILE A 45 34.04 20.28 -34.04
C ILE A 45 32.82 19.91 -34.88
N ALA A 46 32.54 20.74 -35.87
CA ALA A 46 31.60 20.48 -36.93
C ALA A 46 32.29 19.72 -38.06
N CYS A 47 31.58 18.77 -38.68
CA CYS A 47 31.77 18.39 -40.08
C CYS A 47 30.41 18.03 -40.72
N ARG A 48 30.00 18.90 -41.66
CA ARG A 48 29.03 18.75 -42.78
C ARG A 48 29.14 17.39 -43.48
N ASN A 49 28.21 16.86 -44.28
CA ASN A 49 26.91 17.19 -44.90
C ASN A 49 26.35 15.82 -45.38
N VAL A 50 25.06 15.63 -45.69
CA VAL A 50 24.51 15.70 -47.06
C VAL A 50 22.99 15.52 -47.00
N ARG A 51 22.33 16.40 -47.75
CA ARG A 51 20.88 16.54 -47.96
C ARG A 51 20.30 15.37 -48.77
N LYS A 52 19.06 14.96 -48.47
CA LYS A 52 18.04 14.62 -49.49
C LYS A 52 16.66 15.10 -49.02
N THR A 53 16.01 15.83 -49.91
CA THR A 53 14.68 16.46 -49.83
C THR A 53 13.53 15.45 -49.92
N PRO A 54 12.35 15.72 -49.34
CA PRO A 54 11.13 14.94 -49.62
C PRO A 54 10.36 15.50 -50.84
N PRO A 55 9.57 14.67 -51.55
CA PRO A 55 8.58 15.17 -52.51
C PRO A 55 7.24 15.49 -51.80
N PRO A 56 6.45 16.46 -52.31
CA PRO A 56 5.11 16.74 -51.81
C PRO A 56 4.06 16.08 -52.71
N LEU A 57 3.02 15.47 -52.12
CA LEU A 57 1.74 15.24 -52.79
C LEU A 57 0.60 15.46 -51.79
N ARG A 58 -0.25 16.44 -52.12
CA ARG A 58 -1.58 16.66 -51.53
C ARG A 58 -2.57 15.68 -52.14
N ALA A 59 -3.54 15.21 -51.35
CA ALA A 59 -4.97 15.23 -51.70
C ALA A 59 -5.83 14.81 -50.48
N SER A 60 -6.92 15.55 -50.30
CA SER A 60 -7.95 15.46 -49.24
C SER A 60 -8.72 14.14 -49.21
N THR A 61 -9.30 13.80 -48.05
CA THR A 61 -10.75 13.56 -47.84
C THR A 61 -11.06 13.44 -46.35
N GLU A 62 -12.21 13.98 -45.94
CA GLU A 62 -12.82 13.92 -44.61
C GLU A 62 -12.86 12.52 -44.00
N GLY A 63 -12.67 12.45 -42.68
CA GLY A 63 -12.93 11.25 -41.88
C GLY A 63 -12.52 11.48 -40.42
N VAL A 64 -13.51 11.80 -39.59
CA VAL A 64 -13.59 11.56 -38.13
C VAL A 64 -12.37 11.93 -37.28
N PRO A 65 -12.47 12.89 -36.34
CA PRO A 65 -11.43 13.05 -35.33
C PRO A 65 -11.46 11.80 -34.45
N ILE A 66 -10.44 10.96 -34.57
CA ILE A 66 -10.09 9.94 -33.58
C ILE A 66 -9.79 10.73 -32.30
N PRO A 67 -10.58 10.60 -31.21
CA PRO A 67 -10.15 11.15 -29.93
C PRO A 67 -8.88 10.38 -29.57
N THR A 68 -7.77 11.09 -29.56
CA THR A 68 -6.50 10.57 -29.04
C THR A 68 -6.57 10.63 -27.52
N GLU A 69 -7.54 9.92 -26.94
CA GLU A 69 -7.66 9.66 -25.50
C GLU A 69 -7.33 8.20 -25.23
N LEU A 70 -6.09 7.84 -25.55
CA LEU A 70 -5.41 6.70 -24.92
C LEU A 70 -4.02 7.21 -24.52
N ILE A 71 -4.01 8.22 -23.67
CA ILE A 71 -2.92 8.32 -22.70
C ILE A 71 -3.35 7.31 -21.66
N GLU A 72 -2.88 6.08 -21.86
CA GLU A 72 -2.95 5.02 -20.89
C GLU A 72 -2.13 5.52 -19.69
N ASP A 73 -2.81 6.20 -18.77
CA ASP A 73 -2.30 6.48 -17.44
C ASP A 73 -2.05 5.11 -16.82
N SER A 74 -0.85 4.58 -17.02
CA SER A 74 -0.40 3.36 -16.36
C SER A 74 -0.42 3.67 -14.87
N LYS A 75 -1.58 3.35 -14.29
CA LYS A 75 -2.05 3.69 -12.95
C LYS A 75 -1.31 2.88 -11.88
N PHE A 76 -0.51 1.92 -12.33
CA PHE A 76 0.29 1.04 -11.53
C PHE A 76 1.72 1.54 -11.43
N VAL A 77 2.11 1.80 -10.18
CA VAL A 77 3.49 2.08 -9.81
C VAL A 77 3.99 0.80 -9.14
N PRO A 78 4.99 0.10 -9.73
CA PRO A 78 5.64 -1.02 -9.06
C PRO A 78 6.10 -0.58 -7.67
N LEU A 79 5.95 -1.45 -6.67
CA LEU A 79 6.45 -1.16 -5.33
C LEU A 79 7.98 -1.09 -5.38
N ASN A 80 8.57 0.01 -4.92
CA ASN A 80 10.02 0.19 -4.85
C ASN A 80 10.48 0.36 -3.41
N ALA A 81 11.68 -0.13 -3.11
CA ALA A 81 12.31 -0.03 -1.79
C ALA A 81 12.39 1.42 -1.24
N ASP A 82 12.52 2.40 -2.14
CA ASP A 82 12.69 3.82 -1.83
C ASP A 82 11.37 4.59 -1.60
N ASP A 83 10.22 3.92 -1.65
CA ASP A 83 8.92 4.58 -1.52
C ASP A 83 8.71 5.15 -0.10
N ALA A 84 8.26 6.41 -0.04
CA ALA A 84 8.02 7.11 1.21
C ALA A 84 6.79 6.52 1.94
N THR A 85 6.91 6.39 3.26
CA THR A 85 5.84 5.85 4.12
C THR A 85 4.56 6.70 4.03
N TYR A 86 3.44 6.06 3.68
CA TYR A 86 2.12 6.70 3.60
C TYR A 86 1.04 5.87 4.31
N GLY A 87 0.23 6.55 5.12
CA GLY A 87 -0.83 5.93 5.92
C GLY A 87 -0.37 5.35 7.26
N PRO A 88 -1.30 4.73 8.02
CA PRO A 88 -1.01 4.10 9.28
C PRO A 88 -0.27 2.76 9.08
N PRO A 89 0.62 2.35 10.01
CA PRO A 89 1.27 1.05 9.94
C PRO A 89 0.25 -0.08 10.13
N ALA A 90 -0.22 -0.67 9.02
CA ALA A 90 -1.28 -1.67 9.03
C ALA A 90 -1.24 -2.60 7.81
N LEU A 91 -1.84 -3.78 7.99
CA LEU A 91 -2.15 -4.76 6.95
C LEU A 91 -3.68 -4.94 6.87
N LEU A 92 -4.26 -4.64 5.71
CA LEU A 92 -5.67 -4.95 5.45
C LEU A 92 -5.78 -6.22 4.61
N LEU A 93 -6.45 -7.22 5.18
CA LEU A 93 -6.55 -8.58 4.67
C LEU A 93 -7.94 -8.83 4.05
N LEU A 94 -7.98 -9.15 2.76
CA LEU A 94 -9.19 -9.52 2.03
C LEU A 94 -9.13 -11.00 1.66
N GLY A 95 -10.22 -11.73 1.86
CA GLY A 95 -10.30 -13.15 1.52
C GLY A 95 -9.49 -14.07 2.45
N PHE A 96 -9.09 -13.57 3.63
CA PHE A 96 -8.40 -14.35 4.67
C PHE A 96 -9.38 -14.82 5.74
N GLU A 97 -9.07 -15.97 6.34
CA GLU A 97 -9.80 -16.51 7.48
C GLU A 97 -9.18 -16.02 8.81
N VAL A 98 -9.99 -15.96 9.87
CA VAL A 98 -9.54 -15.49 11.20
C VAL A 98 -8.43 -16.40 11.75
N GLU A 99 -8.54 -17.70 11.48
CA GLU A 99 -7.61 -18.74 11.90
C GLU A 99 -6.20 -18.54 11.31
N GLU A 100 -6.11 -17.86 10.16
CA GLU A 100 -4.84 -17.57 9.48
C GLU A 100 -4.07 -16.40 10.12
N GLU A 101 -4.76 -15.59 10.94
CA GLU A 101 -4.16 -14.47 11.65
C GLU A 101 -2.96 -14.92 12.50
N VAL A 102 -3.05 -16.10 13.13
CA VAL A 102 -1.97 -16.64 13.98
C VAL A 102 -0.68 -16.77 13.19
N LYS A 103 -0.77 -17.23 11.93
CA LYS A 103 0.40 -17.38 11.05
C LYS A 103 0.91 -16.04 10.57
N LEU A 104 0.01 -15.10 10.26
CA LEU A 104 0.40 -13.75 9.83
C LEU A 104 1.06 -12.97 10.97
N ARG A 105 0.56 -13.09 12.20
CA ARG A 105 1.21 -12.51 13.38
C ARG A 105 2.56 -13.15 13.67
N GLN A 106 2.72 -14.45 13.43
CA GLN A 106 4.02 -15.10 13.55
C GLN A 106 5.01 -14.58 12.50
N LEU A 107 4.58 -14.48 11.24
CA LEU A 107 5.37 -13.86 10.17
C LEU A 107 5.84 -12.46 10.57
N LEU A 108 4.91 -11.62 11.06
CA LEU A 108 5.24 -10.27 11.52
C LEU A 108 6.22 -10.28 12.69
N ASN A 109 6.14 -11.24 13.61
CA ASN A 109 7.10 -11.37 14.70
C ASN A 109 8.51 -11.68 14.17
N ASP A 110 8.60 -12.64 13.25
CA ASP A 110 9.88 -13.14 12.72
C ASP A 110 10.67 -12.07 11.96
N ILE A 111 9.99 -11.04 11.43
CA ILE A 111 10.58 -9.92 10.68
C ILE A 111 10.57 -8.59 11.46
N ASP A 112 10.33 -8.62 12.78
CA ASP A 112 10.23 -7.44 13.65
C ASP A 112 9.10 -6.43 13.26
N GLY A 113 8.06 -6.90 12.57
CA GLY A 113 6.89 -6.16 12.09
C GLY A 113 5.71 -6.08 13.07
N GLU A 114 5.90 -6.35 14.36
CA GLU A 114 4.83 -6.39 15.39
C GLU A 114 4.06 -5.06 15.56
N PHE A 115 4.64 -3.96 15.07
CA PHE A 115 4.04 -2.63 15.12
C PHE A 115 2.87 -2.45 14.13
N LEU A 116 2.69 -3.39 13.19
CA LEU A 116 1.61 -3.37 12.20
C LEU A 116 0.29 -3.85 12.79
N GLU A 117 -0.76 -3.06 12.58
CA GLU A 117 -2.12 -3.49 12.91
C GLU A 117 -2.67 -4.43 11.82
N VAL A 118 -3.11 -5.63 12.20
CA VAL A 118 -3.73 -6.59 11.28
C VAL A 118 -5.25 -6.37 11.29
N ILE A 119 -5.80 -6.03 10.13
CA ILE A 119 -7.21 -5.67 9.93
C ILE A 119 -7.82 -6.63 8.91
N PHE A 120 -8.94 -7.26 9.23
CA PHE A 120 -9.70 -8.06 8.28
C PHE A 120 -10.77 -7.23 7.58
N CYS A 121 -10.89 -7.37 6.27
CA CYS A 121 -11.92 -6.64 5.52
C CYS A 121 -13.32 -7.13 5.89
N THR A 122 -14.20 -6.19 6.21
CA THR A 122 -15.62 -6.44 6.51
C THR A 122 -16.51 -5.97 5.37
N GLU A 123 -17.76 -6.45 5.33
CA GLU A 123 -18.70 -6.08 4.27
C GLU A 123 -18.97 -4.57 4.20
N ASP A 124 -18.93 -3.87 5.34
CA ASP A 124 -19.10 -2.43 5.45
C ASP A 124 -17.88 -1.62 5.00
N MET A 125 -16.69 -2.23 4.95
CA MET A 125 -15.50 -1.58 4.40
C MET A 125 -15.49 -1.55 2.88
N ILE A 126 -16.10 -2.54 2.20
CA ILE A 126 -16.06 -2.66 0.73
C ILE A 126 -16.50 -1.39 -0.02
N PRO A 127 -17.62 -0.72 0.33
CA PRO A 127 -18.02 0.53 -0.32
C PRO A 127 -17.24 1.76 0.17
N SER A 128 -16.45 1.62 1.24
CA SER A 128 -15.68 2.70 1.86
C SER A 128 -14.31 2.84 1.21
N SER A 129 -13.62 3.96 1.47
CA SER A 129 -12.29 4.20 0.92
C SER A 129 -11.22 3.29 1.54
N LEU A 130 -10.16 2.98 0.80
CA LEU A 130 -9.01 2.23 1.34
C LEU A 130 -8.41 2.94 2.57
N TRP A 131 -8.35 4.27 2.53
CA TRP A 131 -7.86 5.08 3.65
C TRP A 131 -8.67 4.85 4.93
N GLU A 132 -10.01 4.88 4.84
CA GLU A 132 -10.89 4.65 5.99
C GLU A 132 -10.76 3.22 6.53
N ALA A 133 -10.71 2.22 5.64
CA ALA A 133 -10.53 0.83 6.02
C ALA A 133 -9.24 0.62 6.82
N MET A 134 -8.14 1.23 6.39
CA MET A 134 -6.82 1.15 7.06
C MET A 134 -6.77 1.84 8.43
N HIS A 135 -7.67 2.79 8.70
CA HIS A 135 -7.78 3.46 10.00
C HIS A 135 -8.75 2.76 10.95
N THR A 136 -9.37 1.66 10.53
CA THR A 136 -10.35 0.95 11.34
C THR A 136 -9.65 0.14 12.42
N LYS A 137 -10.14 0.29 13.65
CA LYS A 137 -9.69 -0.52 14.79
C LYS A 137 -10.66 -1.66 15.01
N GLN A 138 -10.14 -2.88 15.08
CA GLN A 138 -10.94 -4.08 15.33
C GLN A 138 -10.71 -4.57 16.77
N PRO A 139 -11.60 -4.24 17.72
CA PRO A 139 -11.39 -4.57 19.13
C PRO A 139 -11.48 -6.08 19.44
N SER A 140 -12.14 -6.88 18.59
CA SER A 140 -12.21 -8.34 18.73
C SER A 140 -12.62 -9.00 17.41
N LEU A 141 -11.82 -9.94 16.91
CA LEU A 141 -12.05 -10.59 15.61
C LEU A 141 -13.30 -11.47 15.58
N GLU A 142 -13.66 -12.09 16.71
CA GLU A 142 -14.87 -12.92 16.81
C GLU A 142 -16.18 -12.14 16.62
N ALA A 143 -16.16 -10.81 16.80
CA ALA A 143 -17.32 -9.95 16.63
C ALA A 143 -17.38 -9.29 15.23
N VAL A 144 -16.33 -9.46 14.43
CA VAL A 144 -16.16 -8.78 13.14
C VAL A 144 -16.79 -9.62 12.04
N LYS A 145 -17.70 -9.02 11.27
CA LYS A 145 -18.32 -9.65 10.11
C LYS A 145 -17.38 -9.57 8.91
N ILE A 146 -16.42 -10.48 8.88
CA ILE A 146 -15.46 -10.56 7.77
C ILE A 146 -16.23 -10.85 6.48
N ALA A 147 -15.91 -10.07 5.44
CA ALA A 147 -16.50 -10.26 4.13
C ALA A 147 -16.06 -11.60 3.55
N GLN A 148 -17.04 -12.38 3.11
CA GLN A 148 -16.79 -13.66 2.45
C GLN A 148 -16.70 -13.49 0.93
N SER A 149 -16.07 -14.48 0.27
CA SER A 149 -16.00 -14.54 -1.20
C SER A 149 -15.26 -13.37 -1.87
N LEU A 150 -14.34 -12.74 -1.15
CA LEU A 150 -13.39 -11.78 -1.73
C LEU A 150 -12.14 -12.50 -2.26
N PRO A 151 -11.49 -11.98 -3.32
CA PRO A 151 -10.18 -12.46 -3.71
C PRO A 151 -9.13 -12.21 -2.62
N ARG A 152 -8.06 -13.00 -2.61
CA ARG A 152 -6.97 -12.87 -1.63
C ARG A 152 -6.10 -11.67 -1.96
N ILE A 153 -6.28 -10.58 -1.21
CA ILE A 153 -5.49 -9.36 -1.36
C ILE A 153 -4.97 -8.93 0.01
N CYS A 154 -3.70 -8.55 0.06
CA CYS A 154 -3.09 -7.96 1.23
C CYS A 154 -2.65 -6.53 0.88
N PHE A 155 -3.34 -5.54 1.46
CA PHE A 155 -2.91 -4.15 1.33
C PHE A 155 -1.92 -3.80 2.44
N LEU A 156 -0.79 -3.19 2.06
CA LEU A 156 0.29 -2.76 2.94
C LEU A 156 0.21 -1.25 3.15
N SER A 157 0.26 -0.78 4.39
CA SER A 157 0.24 0.66 4.70
C SER A 157 1.26 1.03 5.78
N GLY A 158 1.77 2.25 5.72
CA GLY A 158 2.66 2.78 6.75
C GLY A 158 4.02 2.07 6.83
N LEU A 159 4.45 1.48 5.71
CA LEU A 159 5.73 0.82 5.56
C LEU A 159 6.62 1.55 4.54
N SER A 160 7.93 1.41 4.70
CA SER A 160 8.91 1.66 3.64
C SER A 160 8.85 0.56 2.58
N GLY A 161 9.36 0.82 1.39
CA GLY A 161 9.43 -0.21 0.36
C GLY A 161 10.29 -1.41 0.75
N GLU A 162 11.38 -1.20 1.50
CA GLU A 162 12.21 -2.29 2.04
C GLU A 162 11.38 -3.20 2.95
N GLU A 163 10.62 -2.62 3.88
CA GLU A 163 9.74 -3.39 4.79
C GLU A 163 8.61 -4.13 4.03
N MET A 164 8.00 -3.49 3.02
CA MET A 164 7.01 -4.14 2.17
C MET A 164 7.60 -5.36 1.46
N MET A 165 8.79 -5.22 0.88
CA MET A 165 9.46 -6.32 0.18
C MET A 165 9.81 -7.45 1.15
N MET A 166 10.28 -7.14 2.36
CA MET A 166 10.55 -8.15 3.40
C MET A 166 9.30 -8.96 3.75
N ILE A 167 8.13 -8.32 3.91
CA ILE A 167 6.86 -9.02 4.15
C ILE A 167 6.52 -9.93 2.97
N ILE A 168 6.62 -9.42 1.74
CA ILE A 168 6.28 -10.16 0.52
C ILE A 168 7.18 -11.40 0.37
N ASP A 169 8.49 -11.25 0.58
CA ASP A 169 9.47 -12.34 0.45
C ASP A 169 9.36 -13.38 1.56
N ALA A 170 8.98 -12.97 2.77
CA ALA A 170 8.81 -13.88 3.91
C ALA A 170 7.42 -14.54 3.94
N PHE A 171 6.42 -13.98 3.24
CA PHE A 171 5.05 -14.51 3.24
C PHE A 171 4.93 -16.00 2.88
N PRO A 172 5.67 -16.55 1.89
CA PRO A 172 5.62 -17.98 1.56
C PRO A 172 5.92 -18.92 2.74
N GLU A 173 6.71 -18.48 3.71
CA GLU A 173 7.08 -19.27 4.89
C GLU A 173 5.88 -19.55 5.82
N THR A 174 4.80 -18.77 5.69
CA THR A 174 3.53 -19.02 6.41
C THR A 174 2.82 -20.30 5.96
N GLY A 175 3.14 -20.79 4.76
CA GLY A 175 2.41 -21.88 4.09
C GLY A 175 0.95 -21.54 3.78
N LEU A 176 0.57 -20.26 3.78
CA LEU A 176 -0.72 -19.77 3.31
C LEU A 176 -0.73 -19.67 1.79
N GLU A 177 -1.94 -19.58 1.21
CA GLU A 177 -2.08 -19.25 -0.21
C GLU A 177 -1.60 -17.81 -0.45
N PRO A 178 -0.80 -17.56 -1.50
CA PRO A 178 -0.26 -16.23 -1.75
C PRO A 178 -1.37 -15.25 -2.16
N PRO A 179 -1.43 -14.06 -1.53
CA PRO A 179 -2.34 -13.00 -1.95
C PRO A 179 -1.72 -12.15 -3.07
N ALA A 180 -2.56 -11.37 -3.75
CA ALA A 180 -2.09 -10.18 -4.45
C ALA A 180 -1.68 -9.10 -3.42
N PHE A 181 -0.50 -8.52 -3.57
CA PHE A 181 -0.03 -7.44 -2.70
C PHE A 181 -0.21 -6.09 -3.37
N ALA A 182 -0.65 -5.10 -2.60
CA ALA A 182 -0.78 -3.72 -3.04
C ALA A 182 -0.46 -2.76 -1.90
N ALA A 183 0.05 -1.56 -2.19
CA ALA A 183 0.30 -0.55 -1.16
C ALA A 183 -0.80 0.50 -1.12
N LEU A 184 -1.08 1.01 0.09
CA LEU A 184 -1.79 2.27 0.25
C LEU A 184 -0.88 3.42 -0.20
N VAL A 185 -1.27 4.10 -1.26
CA VAL A 185 -0.59 5.27 -1.81
C VAL A 185 -1.59 6.42 -1.97
N PRO A 186 -1.15 7.69 -2.06
CA PRO A 186 -2.06 8.83 -2.20
C PRO A 186 -3.06 8.69 -3.36
N ASN A 187 -2.66 8.03 -4.45
CA ASN A 187 -3.53 7.81 -5.61
C ASN A 187 -4.65 6.78 -5.36
N SER A 188 -4.46 5.82 -4.45
CA SER A 188 -5.46 4.79 -4.13
C SER A 188 -6.25 5.10 -2.86
N ALA A 189 -5.77 6.03 -2.02
CA ALA A 189 -6.33 6.30 -0.69
C ALA A 189 -7.84 6.56 -0.67
N ASP A 190 -8.31 7.45 -1.54
CA ASP A 190 -9.72 7.88 -1.57
C ASP A 190 -10.61 6.99 -2.45
N LYS A 191 -10.04 5.98 -3.12
CA LYS A 191 -10.81 5.06 -3.96
C LYS A 191 -11.55 4.04 -3.09
N PRO A 192 -12.78 3.65 -3.46
CA PRO A 192 -13.50 2.61 -2.75
C PRO A 192 -12.77 1.28 -2.91
N LEU A 193 -12.81 0.44 -1.86
CA LEU A 193 -12.16 -0.88 -1.89
C LEU A 193 -12.67 -1.74 -3.04
N GLN A 194 -13.96 -1.65 -3.38
CA GLN A 194 -14.52 -2.40 -4.50
C GLN A 194 -13.78 -2.14 -5.83
N GLU A 195 -13.46 -0.88 -6.16
CA GLU A 195 -12.72 -0.55 -7.38
C GLU A 195 -11.29 -1.08 -7.31
N LEU A 196 -10.64 -0.94 -6.15
CA LEU A 196 -9.27 -1.40 -5.94
C LEU A 196 -9.13 -2.92 -5.97
N ILE A 197 -10.16 -3.66 -5.54
CA ILE A 197 -10.20 -5.12 -5.66
C ILE A 197 -10.13 -5.53 -7.12
N GLU A 198 -10.93 -4.90 -7.98
CA GLU A 198 -10.95 -5.19 -9.42
C GLU A 198 -9.62 -4.80 -10.10
N GLU A 199 -9.09 -3.63 -9.76
CA GLU A 199 -7.80 -3.15 -10.30
C GLU A 199 -6.63 -4.06 -9.90
N VAL A 200 -6.47 -4.34 -8.60
CA VAL A 200 -5.35 -5.14 -8.10
C VAL A 200 -5.39 -6.57 -8.64
N MET A 201 -6.58 -7.17 -8.75
CA MET A 201 -6.70 -8.51 -9.31
C MET A 201 -6.46 -8.53 -10.82
N GLY A 202 -6.93 -7.52 -11.56
CA GLY A 202 -6.64 -7.39 -12.98
C GLY A 202 -5.13 -7.33 -13.25
N ASP A 203 -4.41 -6.54 -12.45
CA ASP A 203 -2.96 -6.43 -12.53
C ASP A 203 -2.24 -7.70 -12.09
N HIS A 204 -2.70 -8.34 -11.01
CA HIS A 204 -2.13 -9.59 -10.53
C HIS A 204 -2.25 -10.70 -11.57
N GLU A 205 -3.38 -10.83 -12.24
CA GLU A 205 -3.61 -11.80 -13.32
C GLU A 205 -2.69 -11.55 -14.52
N MET A 206 -2.47 -10.28 -14.89
CA MET A 206 -1.54 -9.94 -15.98
C MET A 206 -0.10 -10.34 -15.62
N LEU A 207 0.37 -10.00 -14.43
CA LEU A 207 1.75 -10.26 -13.99
C LEU A 207 2.02 -11.76 -13.77
N THR A 208 1.04 -12.50 -13.25
CA THR A 208 1.17 -13.95 -12.99
C THR A 208 0.87 -14.80 -14.23
N GLY A 209 -0.01 -14.34 -15.12
CA GLY A 209 -0.34 -15.02 -16.37
C GLY A 209 0.82 -15.05 -17.37
N GLU A 210 1.65 -13.99 -17.42
CA GLU A 210 2.85 -13.96 -18.28
C GLU A 210 3.97 -14.89 -17.81
N GLN A 211 4.07 -15.17 -16.51
CA GLN A 211 5.05 -16.09 -15.92
C GLN A 211 4.78 -17.58 -16.26
N SER A 212 3.57 -17.90 -16.76
CA SER A 212 3.13 -19.28 -17.04
C SER A 212 3.31 -19.76 -18.49
N LYS A 213 4.00 -19.01 -19.37
CA LYS A 213 4.38 -19.50 -20.71
C LYS A 213 5.75 -20.18 -20.66
N PRO A 214 5.85 -21.52 -20.56
CA PRO A 214 7.10 -22.20 -20.88
C PRO A 214 7.38 -22.01 -22.38
N MET A 215 8.57 -21.52 -22.71
CA MET A 215 9.16 -21.68 -24.06
C MET A 215 9.54 -23.14 -24.31
#